data_AF-A0A5N9GSX5-F1
#
_entry.id   AF-A0A5N9GSX5-F1
#
_cell.length_a   1.000
_cell.length_b   1.000
_cell.length_c   1.000
_cell.angle_alpha   90.00
_cell.angle_beta   90.00
_cell.angle_gamma   90.00
#
_symmetry.space_group_name_H-M   'P 1'
#
loop_
_entity.id
_entity.type
_entity.pdbx_description
1 polymer ?
#
loop_
_entity_poly.entity_id
_entity_poly.type
_entity_poly.pdbx_seq_one_letter_code
_entity_poly.pdbx_strand_id
1 'polypeptide(L)'
;MDQLARDYADKAHFVFIYAREAHPDDFPQWPEHKTIEQKFEQAKIMKERHGTPRTIVIDDVEGGVHRQWSGMPNMSWIIDHTGRVFFKAGWTVAADLRSSLEDFFELREKMREGSTGRYYKEYITATPRMREGTGQPQRQQKEAAGSGG
;
A
#
# COMPACT_ATOMS: atom_id res chain seq x y z
N MET A 1 -6.02 3.38 1.94
CA MET A 1 -5.68 2.20 2.76
C MET A 1 -6.35 2.21 4.12
N ASP A 2 -6.28 3.29 4.88
CA ASP A 2 -6.86 3.31 6.25
C ASP A 2 -8.37 3.09 6.29
N GLN A 3 -9.12 3.64 5.33
CA GLN A 3 -10.55 3.33 5.23
C GLN A 3 -10.80 1.85 4.98
N LEU A 4 -10.03 1.24 4.08
CA LEU A 4 -10.13 -0.19 3.78
C LEU A 4 -9.83 -1.04 5.03
N ALA A 5 -8.84 -0.64 5.82
CA ALA A 5 -8.52 -1.30 7.08
C ALA A 5 -9.65 -1.20 8.12
N ARG A 6 -10.40 -0.09 8.14
CA ARG A 6 -11.59 0.04 8.99
C ARG A 6 -12.75 -0.82 8.49
N ASP A 7 -13.03 -0.77 7.19
CA ASP A 7 -14.15 -1.47 6.58
C ASP A 7 -14.05 -2.99 6.71
N TYR A 8 -12.83 -3.52 6.82
CA TYR A 8 -12.54 -4.96 6.90
C TYR A 8 -11.94 -5.38 8.26
N ALA A 9 -12.03 -4.54 9.29
CA ALA A 9 -11.37 -4.78 10.58
C ALA A 9 -11.84 -6.09 11.28
N ASP A 10 -13.05 -6.54 10.99
CA ASP A 10 -13.64 -7.79 11.50
C ASP A 10 -13.27 -9.03 10.66
N LYS A 11 -12.73 -8.85 9.45
CA LYS A 11 -12.50 -9.92 8.48
C LYS A 11 -11.04 -10.11 8.09
N ALA A 12 -10.22 -9.08 8.20
CA ALA A 12 -8.82 -9.11 7.75
C ALA A 12 -7.92 -8.24 8.62
N HIS A 13 -6.65 -8.64 8.72
CA HIS A 13 -5.61 -7.84 9.36
C HIS A 13 -4.86 -7.02 8.32
N PHE A 14 -4.68 -5.73 8.60
CA PHE A 14 -3.91 -4.83 7.74
C PHE A 14 -2.60 -4.49 8.42
N VAL A 15 -1.52 -4.96 7.82
CA VAL A 15 -0.15 -4.71 8.27
C VAL A 15 0.54 -3.78 7.28
N PHE A 16 1.17 -2.73 7.80
CA PHE A 16 2.03 -1.83 7.04
C PHE A 16 3.49 -2.09 7.41
N ILE A 17 4.28 -2.54 6.44
CA ILE A 17 5.71 -2.77 6.63
C ILE A 17 6.44 -1.47 6.37
N TYR A 18 7.03 -0.89 7.42
CA TYR A 18 7.87 0.29 7.33
C TYR A 18 9.24 -0.12 6.78
N ALA A 19 9.38 0.01 5.46
CA ALA A 19 10.56 -0.40 4.68
C ALA A 19 11.66 0.68 4.70
N ARG A 20 12.58 0.62 3.73
CA ARG A 20 13.58 1.67 3.51
C ARG A 20 12.92 2.88 2.85
N GLU A 21 13.48 4.08 3.08
CA GLU A 21 12.98 5.28 2.41
C GLU A 21 13.15 5.17 0.90
N ALA A 22 12.06 5.49 0.20
CA ALA A 22 12.00 5.37 -1.26
C ALA A 22 12.82 6.46 -1.97
N HIS A 23 12.92 7.63 -1.33
CA HIS A 23 13.48 8.85 -1.88
C HIS A 23 14.28 9.62 -0.81
N PRO A 24 15.37 9.05 -0.28
CA PRO A 24 16.13 9.68 0.81
C PRO A 24 16.80 11.01 0.41
N ASP A 25 17.12 11.18 -0.87
CA ASP A 25 17.78 12.38 -1.38
C ASP A 25 16.80 13.53 -1.68
N ASP A 26 15.54 13.21 -1.99
CA ASP A 26 14.52 14.21 -2.34
C ASP A 26 13.96 14.93 -1.10
N PHE A 27 14.06 14.30 0.07
CA PHE A 27 13.47 14.79 1.32
C PHE A 27 14.50 14.75 2.45
N PRO A 28 15.32 15.81 2.63
CA PRO A 28 16.35 15.85 3.67
C PRO A 28 15.83 15.66 5.11
N GLN A 29 14.54 15.92 5.34
CA GLN A 29 13.87 15.68 6.62
C GLN A 29 13.57 14.20 6.89
N TRP A 30 13.58 13.35 5.85
CA TRP A 30 13.40 11.90 5.91
C TRP A 30 14.60 11.21 5.26
N PRO A 31 15.80 11.35 5.85
CA PRO A 31 16.99 10.75 5.28
C PRO A 31 16.92 9.23 5.38
N GLU A 32 17.81 8.55 4.66
CA GLU A 32 18.01 7.12 4.82
C GLU A 32 18.19 6.71 6.31
N HIS A 33 17.65 5.55 6.65
CA HIS A 33 17.79 4.99 7.98
C HIS A 33 19.20 4.40 8.14
N LYS A 34 19.94 4.88 9.15
CA LYS A 34 21.28 4.37 9.49
C LYS A 34 21.27 3.47 10.71
N THR A 35 20.26 3.60 11.57
CA THR A 35 20.07 2.74 12.75
C THR A 35 18.61 2.34 12.90
N ILE A 36 18.36 1.29 13.69
CA ILE A 36 17.01 0.81 13.95
C ILE A 36 16.23 1.83 14.79
N GLU A 37 16.87 2.50 15.74
CA GLU A 37 16.26 3.52 16.60
C GLU A 37 15.74 4.71 15.78
N GLN A 38 16.52 5.19 14.81
CA GLN A 38 16.11 6.26 13.89
C GLN A 38 14.86 5.84 13.10
N LYS A 39 14.85 4.61 12.58
CA LYS A 39 13.73 4.06 11.81
C LYS A 39 12.48 3.91 12.67
N PHE A 40 12.63 3.48 13.93
CA PHE A 40 11.54 3.44 14.91
C PHE A 40 10.95 4.82 15.15
N GLU A 41 11.80 5.85 15.31
CA GLU A 41 11.32 7.20 15.56
C GLU A 41 10.56 7.79 14.37
N GLN A 42 11.08 7.61 13.14
CA GLN A 42 10.37 8.04 11.94
C GLN A 42 9.04 7.30 11.75
N ALA A 43 9.00 6.00 12.03
CA ALA A 43 7.77 5.22 11.98
C ALA A 43 6.74 5.69 13.01
N LYS A 44 7.14 6.11 14.22
CA LYS A 44 6.24 6.72 15.21
C LYS A 44 5.68 8.05 14.71
N ILE A 45 6.53 8.93 14.18
CA ILE A 45 6.07 10.22 13.63
C ILE A 45 5.07 9.98 12.48
N MET A 46 5.33 9.01 11.60
CA MET A 46 4.40 8.60 10.55
C MET A 46 3.07 8.11 11.15
N LYS A 47 3.12 7.27 12.18
CA LYS A 47 1.92 6.78 12.87
C LYS A 47 1.09 7.92 13.46
N GLU A 48 1.72 8.83 14.19
CA GLU A 48 1.09 9.97 14.85
C GLU A 48 0.49 10.94 13.84
N ARG A 49 1.23 11.25 12.76
CA ARG A 49 0.80 12.16 11.71
C ARG A 49 -0.43 11.65 10.96
N HIS A 50 -0.48 10.35 10.68
CA HIS A 50 -1.53 9.77 9.84
C HIS A 50 -2.67 9.12 10.62
N GLY A 51 -2.50 8.83 11.92
CA GLY A 51 -3.52 8.19 12.74
C GLY A 51 -3.99 6.85 12.16
N THR A 52 -3.09 6.11 11.52
CA THR A 52 -3.47 4.90 10.78
C THR A 52 -3.94 3.79 11.74
N PRO A 53 -5.06 3.10 11.43
CA PRO A 53 -5.53 1.95 12.21
C PRO A 53 -4.73 0.68 11.93
N ARG A 54 -3.84 0.71 10.94
CA ARG A 54 -3.05 -0.45 10.51
C ARG A 54 -1.94 -0.73 11.52
N THR A 55 -1.65 -2.01 11.73
CA THR A 55 -0.47 -2.42 12.50
C THR A 55 0.78 -2.06 11.70
N ILE A 56 1.64 -1.22 12.26
CA ILE A 56 2.94 -0.90 11.65
C ILE A 56 3.97 -1.89 12.19
N VAL A 57 4.63 -2.60 11.28
CA VAL A 57 5.77 -3.47 11.58
C VAL A 57 6.98 -2.87 10.89
N ILE A 58 8.11 -2.81 11.59
CA ILE A 58 9.32 -2.17 11.10
C ILE A 58 10.25 -3.25 10.57
N ASP A 59 10.64 -3.13 9.30
CA ASP A 59 11.65 -4.00 8.69
C ASP A 59 13.04 -3.67 9.26
N ASP A 60 14.01 -4.54 9.06
CA ASP A 60 15.40 -4.22 9.43
C ASP A 60 15.94 -3.00 8.64
N VAL A 61 17.07 -2.45 9.08
CA VAL A 61 17.68 -1.25 8.48
C VAL A 61 18.04 -1.50 7.01
N GLU A 62 18.53 -2.70 6.70
CA GLU A 62 18.97 -3.10 5.36
C GLU A 62 17.81 -3.42 4.39
N GLY A 63 16.60 -3.53 4.93
CA GLY A 63 15.38 -3.86 4.20
C GLY A 63 15.30 -5.33 3.82
N GLY A 64 15.64 -6.26 4.72
CA GLY A 64 15.61 -7.71 4.45
C GLY A 64 14.27 -8.19 3.92
N VAL A 65 13.16 -7.84 4.59
CA VAL A 65 11.80 -8.19 4.13
C VAL A 65 11.47 -7.45 2.84
N HIS A 66 11.77 -6.16 2.77
CA HIS A 66 11.53 -5.33 1.59
C HIS A 66 12.15 -5.94 0.33
N ARG A 67 13.43 -6.32 0.39
CA ARG A 67 14.17 -6.92 -0.73
C ARG A 67 13.65 -8.30 -1.09
N GLN A 68 13.35 -9.15 -0.11
CA GLN A 68 12.87 -10.51 -0.38
C GLN A 68 11.51 -10.53 -1.09
N TRP A 69 10.64 -9.56 -0.81
CA TRP A 69 9.27 -9.60 -1.29
C TRP A 69 9.01 -8.80 -2.59
N SER A 70 9.88 -7.83 -2.95
CA SER A 70 10.10 -7.32 -4.34
C SER A 70 11.09 -6.17 -4.43
N GLY A 71 11.34 -5.42 -3.35
CA GLY A 71 12.14 -4.20 -3.33
C GLY A 71 11.43 -2.94 -3.83
N MET A 72 10.13 -2.99 -4.16
CA MET A 72 9.36 -1.81 -4.59
C MET A 72 8.83 -1.00 -3.38
N PRO A 73 8.78 0.35 -3.45
CA PRO A 73 8.56 1.19 -2.27
C PRO A 73 7.12 1.26 -1.75
N ASN A 74 6.11 0.93 -2.56
CA ASN A 74 4.69 1.05 -2.17
C ASN A 74 3.86 -0.12 -2.68
N MET A 75 4.32 -1.34 -2.42
CA MET A 75 3.66 -2.54 -2.90
C MET A 75 2.68 -3.13 -1.89
N SER A 76 1.77 -3.99 -2.37
CA SER A 76 0.73 -4.60 -1.56
C SER A 76 0.55 -6.08 -1.86
N TRP A 77 0.18 -6.84 -0.83
CA TRP A 77 -0.20 -8.25 -0.94
C TRP A 77 -1.46 -8.55 -0.14
N ILE A 78 -2.20 -9.56 -0.59
CA ILE A 78 -3.20 -10.25 0.23
C ILE A 78 -2.71 -11.68 0.39
N ILE A 79 -2.53 -12.10 1.64
CA ILE A 79 -2.07 -13.44 2.00
C ILE A 79 -3.18 -14.08 2.83
N ASP A 80 -3.55 -15.30 2.47
CA ASP A 80 -4.57 -16.03 3.21
C ASP A 80 -4.03 -16.70 4.48
N HIS A 81 -4.93 -17.20 5.32
CA HIS A 81 -4.60 -17.95 6.54
C HIS A 81 -3.76 -19.23 6.33
N THR A 82 -3.58 -19.68 5.08
CA THR A 82 -2.71 -20.82 4.72
C THR A 82 -1.33 -20.38 4.24
N GLY A 83 -1.06 -19.07 4.22
CA GLY A 83 0.20 -18.50 3.75
C GLY A 83 0.29 -18.35 2.23
N ARG A 84 -0.82 -18.53 1.49
CA ARG A 84 -0.83 -18.36 0.03
C ARG A 84 -1.11 -16.92 -0.35
N VAL A 85 -0.39 -16.44 -1.37
CA VAL A 85 -0.64 -15.13 -1.96
C VAL A 85 -1.88 -15.20 -2.83
N PHE A 86 -2.93 -14.46 -2.46
CA PHE A 86 -4.14 -14.29 -3.25
C PHE A 86 -4.02 -13.12 -4.23
N PHE A 87 -3.37 -12.05 -3.80
CA PHE A 87 -3.18 -10.84 -4.61
C PHE A 87 -1.78 -10.26 -4.38
N LYS A 88 -1.17 -9.75 -5.44
CA LYS A 88 0.10 -9.00 -5.41
C LYS A 88 0.03 -7.84 -6.38
N ALA A 89 0.38 -6.65 -5.91
CA ALA A 89 0.53 -5.47 -6.75
C ALA A 89 1.86 -4.78 -6.49
N GLY A 90 2.57 -4.40 -7.56
CA GLY A 90 3.82 -3.62 -7.48
C GLY A 90 3.60 -2.18 -6.99
N TRP A 91 2.36 -1.71 -7.03
CA TRP A 91 1.95 -0.41 -6.49
C TRP A 91 0.58 -0.51 -5.81
N THR A 92 0.43 0.15 -4.67
CA THR A 92 -0.79 0.10 -3.87
C THR A 92 -1.86 1.01 -4.48
N VAL A 93 -2.96 0.39 -4.91
CA VAL A 93 -4.19 1.07 -5.34
C VAL A 93 -5.33 0.54 -4.50
N ALA A 94 -5.99 1.41 -3.71
CA ALA A 94 -6.98 0.97 -2.74
C ALA A 94 -8.21 0.31 -3.38
N ALA A 95 -8.58 0.71 -4.60
CA ALA A 95 -9.68 0.11 -5.35
C ALA A 95 -9.37 -1.34 -5.75
N ASP A 96 -8.16 -1.61 -6.24
CA ASP A 96 -7.72 -2.94 -6.64
C ASP A 96 -7.67 -3.90 -5.44
N LEU A 97 -7.17 -3.42 -4.29
CA LEU A 97 -7.19 -4.21 -3.06
C LEU A 97 -8.60 -4.49 -2.57
N ARG A 98 -9.52 -3.50 -2.66
CA ARG A 98 -10.93 -3.71 -2.29
C ARG A 98 -11.55 -4.79 -3.16
N SER A 99 -11.45 -4.66 -4.49
CA SER A 99 -11.99 -5.65 -5.43
C SER A 99 -11.40 -7.03 -5.16
N SER A 100 -10.11 -7.12 -4.86
CA SER A 100 -9.45 -8.39 -4.57
C SER A 100 -9.89 -8.99 -3.23
N LEU A 101 -10.18 -8.17 -2.21
CA LEU A 101 -10.75 -8.67 -0.95
C LEU A 101 -12.18 -9.19 -1.16
N GLU A 102 -12.99 -8.49 -1.95
CA GLU A 102 -14.35 -8.92 -2.30
C GLU A 102 -14.32 -10.27 -3.04
N ASP A 103 -13.47 -10.40 -4.06
CA ASP A 103 -13.25 -11.66 -4.77
C ASP A 103 -12.80 -12.79 -3.81
N PHE A 104 -11.91 -12.49 -2.86
CA PHE A 104 -11.41 -13.47 -1.89
C PHE A 104 -12.53 -14.00 -0.99
N PHE A 105 -13.36 -13.11 -0.44
CA PHE A 105 -14.45 -13.52 0.45
C PHE A 105 -15.56 -14.26 -0.31
N GLU A 106 -15.90 -13.83 -1.53
CA GLU A 106 -16.84 -14.55 -2.39
C GLU A 106 -16.34 -15.97 -2.70
N LEU A 107 -15.06 -16.12 -3.06
CA LEU A 107 -14.46 -17.42 -3.30
C LEU A 107 -14.48 -18.29 -2.03
N ARG A 108 -14.18 -17.71 -0.87
CA ARG A 108 -14.21 -18.42 0.41
C ARG A 108 -15.60 -18.93 0.76
N GLU A 109 -16.65 -18.15 0.50
CA GLU A 109 -18.03 -18.58 0.69
C GLU A 109 -18.39 -19.73 -0.25
N LYS A 110 -18.09 -19.60 -1.55
CA LYS A 110 -18.29 -20.67 -2.54
C LYS A 110 -17.56 -21.96 -2.18
N MET A 111 -16.33 -21.87 -1.66
CA MET A 111 -15.58 -23.04 -1.21
C MET A 111 -16.21 -23.70 0.02
N ARG A 112 -16.79 -22.92 0.94
CA ARG A 112 -17.55 -23.46 2.09
C ARG A 112 -18.84 -24.17 1.64
N GLU A 113 -19.42 -23.73 0.53
CA GLU A 113 -20.59 -24.35 -0.11
C GLU A 113 -20.24 -25.56 -0.99
N GLY A 114 -18.96 -25.97 -1.04
CA GLY A 114 -18.50 -27.16 -1.75
C GLY A 114 -18.08 -26.93 -3.20
N SER A 115 -17.97 -25.68 -3.66
CA SER A 115 -17.42 -25.37 -4.97
C SER A 115 -15.90 -25.60 -5.02
N THR A 116 -15.41 -26.31 -6.04
CA THR A 116 -13.99 -26.65 -6.22
C THR A 116 -13.33 -25.92 -7.39
N GLY A 117 -14.00 -24.90 -7.95
CA GLY A 117 -13.48 -24.16 -9.11
C GLY A 117 -12.18 -23.42 -8.79
N ARG A 118 -11.11 -23.69 -9.54
CA ARG A 118 -9.87 -22.89 -9.48
C ARG A 118 -10.15 -21.53 -10.13
N TYR A 119 -10.07 -20.46 -9.34
CA TYR A 119 -10.24 -19.09 -9.82
C TYR A 119 -8.87 -18.50 -10.19
N TYR A 120 -8.70 -18.08 -11.45
CA TYR A 120 -7.53 -17.36 -11.93
C TYR A 120 -7.99 -16.04 -12.55
N LYS A 121 -7.46 -14.92 -12.06
CA LYS A 121 -7.73 -13.58 -12.59
C LYS A 121 -6.41 -12.84 -12.77
N GLU A 122 -6.19 -12.31 -13.97
CA GLU A 122 -5.09 -11.40 -14.27
C GLU A 122 -5.64 -10.03 -14.66
N TYR A 123 -5.02 -8.98 -14.14
CA TYR A 123 -5.25 -7.61 -14.58
C TYR A 123 -4.05 -7.17 -15.42
N ILE A 124 -4.28 -7.02 -16.73
CA ILE A 124 -3.26 -6.48 -17.64
C ILE A 124 -3.63 -5.02 -17.90
N THR A 125 -2.98 -4.11 -17.18
CA THR A 125 -3.14 -2.67 -17.39
C THR A 125 -2.20 -2.22 -18.49
N ALA A 126 -2.74 -1.66 -19.57
CA ALA A 126 -1.91 -1.01 -20.59
C ALA A 126 -1.36 0.31 -20.02
N THR A 127 -0.03 0.47 -20.02
CA THR A 127 0.57 1.79 -19.81
C THR A 127 0.34 2.60 -21.09
N PRO A 128 -0.49 3.66 -21.09
CA PRO A 128 -0.61 4.50 -22.26
C PRO A 128 0.77 5.08 -22.58
N ARG A 129 1.23 4.88 -23.82
CA ARG A 129 2.45 5.52 -24.30
C ARG A 129 2.23 7.02 -24.18
N MET A 130 2.96 7.71 -23.30
CA MET A 130 2.93 9.16 -23.29
C MET A 130 3.37 9.62 -24.68
N ARG A 131 2.48 10.32 -25.40
CA ARG A 131 2.88 11.05 -26.60
C ARG A 131 3.86 12.12 -26.13
N GLU A 132 5.13 12.00 -26.49
CA GLU A 132 6.03 13.13 -26.42
C GLU A 132 5.42 14.26 -27.27
N GLY A 133 5.20 15.41 -26.64
CA GLY A 133 4.67 16.60 -27.30
C GLY A 133 3.17 16.81 -27.10
N THR A 134 2.81 17.42 -25.98
CA THR A 134 1.95 18.63 -25.92
C THR A 134 2.01 19.13 -24.47
N GLY A 135 2.22 20.44 -24.32
CA GLY A 135 2.73 21.08 -23.11
C GLY A 135 1.97 20.79 -21.81
N GLN A 136 2.72 20.92 -20.71
CA GLN A 136 2.20 20.91 -19.34
C GLN A 136 0.96 21.81 -19.19
N PRO A 137 -0.15 21.34 -18.59
CA PRO A 137 -1.08 22.23 -17.94
C PRO A 137 -0.50 22.60 -16.56
N GLN A 138 -0.08 23.86 -16.41
CA GLN A 138 0.13 24.48 -15.10
C GLN A 138 -1.13 24.29 -14.25
N ARG A 139 -1.07 23.42 -13.23
CA ARG A 139 -2.02 23.50 -12.11
C ARG A 139 -1.55 24.64 -11.21
N GLN A 140 -2.11 25.82 -11.44
CA GLN A 140 -2.15 26.88 -10.43
C GLN A 140 -2.83 26.30 -9.17
N GLN A 141 -2.07 26.08 -8.11
CA GLN A 141 -2.63 26.20 -6.77
C GLN A 141 -2.80 27.70 -6.53
N LYS A 142 -3.98 28.23 -6.86
CA LYS A 142 -4.42 29.49 -6.30
C LYS A 142 -5.05 29.21 -4.94
N GLU A 143 -4.45 29.87 -3.96
CA GLU A 143 -4.88 30.09 -2.60
C GLU A 143 -6.39 30.29 -2.50
N ALA A 144 -7.04 29.52 -1.63
CA ALA A 144 -8.31 29.92 -1.02
C ALA A 144 -8.00 30.34 0.41
N ALA A 145 -7.46 31.56 0.54
CA ALA A 145 -7.49 32.33 1.77
C ALA A 145 -8.50 33.48 1.58
N GLY A 146 -9.47 33.55 2.49
CA GLY A 146 -10.51 34.60 2.59
C GLY A 146 -11.83 34.20 1.92
N SER A 147 -13.01 34.33 2.54
CA SER A 147 -13.38 35.08 3.75
C SER A 147 -14.86 34.85 4.11
N GLY A 148 -15.21 34.94 5.40
CA GLY A 148 -16.49 35.50 5.87
C GLY A 148 -17.33 34.54 6.75
N GLY A 149 -17.67 34.89 7.99
CA GLY A 149 -17.40 36.12 8.74
C GLY A 149 -17.68 35.95 10.23
#